data_AF-A0AAD9VCM4-F1
#
_entry.id   AF-A0AAD9VCM4-F1
#
_cell.length_a   1.000
_cell.length_b   1.000
_cell.length_c   1.000
_cell.angle_alpha   90.00
_cell.angle_beta   90.00
_cell.angle_gamma   90.00
#
_symmetry.space_group_name_H-M   'P 1'
#
loop_
_entity.id
_entity.type
_entity.pdbx_description
1 polymer ?
#
loop_
_entity_poly.entity_id
_entity_poly.type
_entity_poly.pdbx_seq_one_letter_code
_entity_poly.pdbx_strand_id
1 'polypeptide(L)'
;IFVCGVGGSKRKRVTAFASKPNPASNLISLRCYIYSDNEDSKRKVKRFEEEHFPGSKSSIERPLKLYSDNQDIAVWLDKEALTERGWMLDGTPASQNYAYEMAHKNGFRCKSACQFAVKPIAESSTRVEDFSCPLYFQQNGHTKDFIYVNPGIALLPPQTTSEDNGESSNGAQGHHLFDQAPQTVIC
;
A
#
# COMPACT_ATOMS: atom_id res chain seq x y z
N ILE A 1 -36.49 22.57 26.97
CA ILE A 1 -36.54 21.71 25.76
C ILE A 1 -35.24 21.91 25.01
N PHE A 2 -34.33 20.94 25.03
CA PHE A 2 -33.12 21.01 24.20
C PHE A 2 -33.52 20.73 22.77
N VAL A 3 -33.42 21.74 21.91
CA VAL A 3 -33.61 21.59 20.46
C VAL A 3 -32.45 20.75 19.96
N CYS A 4 -32.71 19.47 19.66
CA CYS A 4 -31.75 18.57 19.03
C CYS A 4 -31.51 19.08 17.60
N GLY A 5 -30.49 19.91 17.43
CA GLY A 5 -30.13 20.51 16.16
C GLY A 5 -29.94 19.44 15.10
N VAL A 6 -30.70 19.60 14.02
CA VAL A 6 -30.62 18.98 12.70
C VAL A 6 -29.22 18.45 12.41
N GLY A 7 -29.12 17.15 12.12
CA GLY A 7 -27.89 16.39 11.98
C GLY A 7 -26.78 17.12 11.22
N GLY A 8 -25.57 17.05 11.77
CA GLY A 8 -24.38 17.70 11.21
C GLY A 8 -24.11 17.31 9.75
N SER A 9 -23.21 18.07 9.12
CA SER A 9 -22.79 17.90 7.73
C SER A 9 -22.66 16.43 7.30
N LYS A 10 -23.57 15.99 6.42
CA LYS A 10 -23.46 14.73 5.65
C LYS A 10 -22.31 14.73 4.65
N ARG A 11 -21.57 15.85 4.52
CA ARG A 11 -20.38 15.93 3.69
C ARG A 11 -19.23 15.25 4.43
N LYS A 12 -18.64 14.29 3.75
CA LYS A 12 -17.42 13.61 4.13
C LYS A 12 -16.33 13.95 3.12
N ARG A 13 -15.12 13.55 3.45
CA ARG A 13 -13.99 13.54 2.55
C ARG A 13 -13.41 12.14 2.50
N VAL A 14 -12.86 11.81 1.35
CA VAL A 14 -12.12 10.57 1.10
C VAL A 14 -10.70 10.96 0.73
N THR A 15 -9.75 10.33 1.43
CA THR A 15 -8.31 10.45 1.12
C THR A 15 -7.69 9.07 1.28
N ALA A 16 -6.88 8.68 0.31
CA ALA A 16 -6.03 7.50 0.42
C ALA A 16 -4.59 7.91 0.70
N PHE A 17 -3.88 7.08 1.43
CA PHE A 17 -2.44 7.19 1.65
C PHE A 17 -1.76 5.96 1.11
N ALA A 18 -0.58 6.13 0.54
CA ALA A 18 0.24 5.06 -0.01
C ALA A 18 1.61 5.08 0.67
N SER A 19 2.05 3.93 1.19
CA SER A 19 3.37 3.79 1.77
C SER A 19 4.47 3.95 0.72
N LYS A 20 5.70 4.13 1.18
CA LYS A 20 6.86 3.86 0.31
C LYS A 20 6.89 2.38 -0.08
N PRO A 21 7.35 2.03 -1.29
CA PRO A 21 7.58 0.65 -1.68
C PRO A 21 8.55 -0.01 -0.71
N ASN A 22 8.22 -1.24 -0.32
CA ASN A 22 9.12 -2.06 0.48
C ASN A 22 10.39 -2.39 -0.33
N PRO A 23 11.62 -2.15 0.18
CA PRO A 23 12.85 -2.38 -0.59
C PRO A 23 13.08 -3.81 -1.07
N ALA A 24 12.55 -4.82 -0.37
CA ALA A 24 12.75 -6.22 -0.73
C ALA A 24 11.70 -6.74 -1.73
N SER A 25 10.49 -6.19 -1.73
CA SER A 25 9.34 -6.75 -2.46
C SER A 25 8.61 -5.76 -3.37
N ASN A 26 8.99 -4.48 -3.33
CA ASN A 26 8.25 -3.37 -3.94
C ASN A 26 6.76 -3.31 -3.53
N LEU A 27 6.40 -3.94 -2.40
CA LEU A 27 5.06 -3.89 -1.83
C LEU A 27 4.69 -2.46 -1.45
N ILE A 28 3.51 -2.01 -1.85
CA ILE A 28 2.91 -0.73 -1.44
C ILE A 28 1.65 -1.02 -0.62
N SER A 29 1.58 -0.45 0.57
CA SER A 29 0.39 -0.48 1.43
C SER A 29 -0.44 0.78 1.21
N LEU A 30 -1.72 0.61 0.94
CA LEU A 30 -2.70 1.67 0.73
C LEU A 30 -3.70 1.71 1.88
N ARG A 31 -4.01 2.90 2.37
CA ARG A 31 -4.96 3.12 3.45
C ARG A 31 -5.96 4.20 3.05
N CYS A 32 -7.21 3.82 2.85
CA CYS A 32 -8.29 4.74 2.52
C CYS A 32 -9.05 5.15 3.77
N TYR A 33 -9.16 6.46 3.99
CA TYR A 33 -9.90 7.05 5.10
C TYR A 33 -11.10 7.84 4.56
N ILE A 34 -12.23 7.62 5.22
CA ILE A 34 -13.43 8.45 5.09
C ILE A 34 -13.57 9.21 6.40
N TYR A 35 -13.78 10.52 6.35
CA TYR A 35 -13.91 11.36 7.54
C TYR A 35 -14.81 12.57 7.32
N SER A 36 -15.24 13.21 8.40
CA SER A 36 -16.09 14.39 8.31
C SER A 36 -15.38 15.53 7.60
N ASP A 37 -16.13 16.28 6.80
CA ASP A 37 -15.66 17.49 6.12
C ASP A 37 -15.45 18.64 7.13
N ASN A 38 -14.40 18.52 7.96
CA ASN A 38 -13.90 19.55 8.88
C ASN A 38 -12.42 19.33 9.18
N GLU A 39 -11.74 20.42 9.56
CA GLU A 39 -10.28 20.43 9.78
C GLU A 39 -9.85 19.56 10.97
N ASP A 40 -10.67 19.41 12.00
CA ASP A 40 -10.31 18.57 13.14
C ASP A 40 -10.25 17.09 12.76
N SER A 41 -11.19 16.63 11.94
CA SER A 41 -11.21 15.25 11.43
C SER A 41 -10.04 15.00 10.48
N LYS A 42 -9.74 15.98 9.61
CA LYS A 42 -8.58 15.95 8.72
C LYS A 42 -7.26 15.88 9.51
N ARG A 43 -7.11 16.71 10.54
CA ARG A 43 -5.93 16.73 11.42
C ARG A 43 -5.77 15.41 12.16
N LYS A 44 -6.87 14.81 12.64
CA LYS A 44 -6.86 13.49 13.29
C LYS A 44 -6.41 12.39 12.33
N VAL A 45 -6.92 12.35 11.11
CA VAL A 45 -6.50 11.35 10.10
C VAL A 45 -5.04 11.52 9.76
N LYS A 46 -4.56 12.75 9.50
CA LYS A 46 -3.13 12.99 9.23
C LYS A 46 -2.23 12.56 10.37
N ARG A 47 -2.60 12.89 11.62
CA ARG A 47 -1.84 12.47 12.80
C ARG A 47 -1.83 10.95 12.94
N PHE A 48 -2.99 10.31 12.84
CA PHE A 48 -3.11 8.86 12.97
C PHE A 48 -2.32 8.13 11.88
N GLU A 49 -2.34 8.63 10.65
CA GLU A 49 -1.55 8.08 9.56
C GLU A 49 -0.04 8.24 9.82
N GLU A 50 0.42 9.43 10.20
CA GLU A 50 1.84 9.67 10.49
C GLU A 50 2.35 8.80 11.66
N GLU A 51 1.53 8.60 12.69
CA GLU A 51 1.86 7.74 13.84
C GLU A 51 2.01 6.26 13.46
N HIS A 52 1.22 5.76 12.51
CA HIS A 52 1.19 4.33 12.16
C HIS A 52 2.00 3.99 10.91
N PHE A 53 2.10 4.92 9.95
CA PHE A 53 2.70 4.76 8.63
C PHE A 53 3.45 6.04 8.21
N PRO A 54 4.57 6.37 8.89
CA PRO A 54 5.30 7.60 8.63
C PRO A 54 5.84 7.65 7.20
N GLY A 55 5.75 8.83 6.59
CA GLY A 55 6.26 9.08 5.24
C GLY A 55 5.39 8.53 4.10
N SER A 56 4.14 8.14 4.38
CA SER A 56 3.15 7.83 3.35
C SER A 56 2.77 9.08 2.54
N LYS A 57 2.36 8.87 1.29
CA LYS A 57 1.93 9.94 0.37
C LYS A 57 0.42 9.91 0.22
N SER A 58 -0.22 11.06 0.44
CA SER A 58 -1.67 11.20 0.28
C SER A 58 -2.06 11.42 -1.17
N SER A 59 -3.19 10.85 -1.57
CA SER A 59 -3.91 11.20 -2.79
C SER A 59 -4.48 12.62 -2.73
N ILE A 60 -5.01 13.09 -3.85
CA ILE A 60 -5.89 14.27 -3.85
C ILE A 60 -7.16 13.92 -3.08
N GLU A 61 -7.45 14.70 -2.04
CA GLU A 61 -8.65 14.60 -1.22
C GLU A 61 -9.89 14.92 -2.06
N ARG A 62 -10.95 14.11 -1.94
CA ARG A 62 -12.22 14.31 -2.66
C ARG A 62 -13.40 14.42 -1.70
N PRO A 63 -14.37 15.32 -1.95
CA PRO A 63 -15.60 15.36 -1.18
C PRO A 63 -16.45 14.11 -1.47
N LEU A 64 -17.13 13.61 -0.45
CA LEU A 64 -18.10 12.51 -0.53
C LEU A 64 -19.40 12.96 0.11
N LYS A 65 -20.51 12.83 -0.62
CA LYS A 65 -21.84 13.05 -0.06
C LYS A 65 -22.37 11.73 0.49
N LEU A 66 -22.62 11.67 1.80
CA LEU A 66 -23.37 10.55 2.37
C LEU A 66 -24.87 10.75 2.18
N TYR A 67 -25.51 9.69 1.71
CA TYR A 67 -26.95 9.62 1.52
C TYR A 67 -27.63 9.04 2.76
N SER A 68 -27.06 7.97 3.31
CA SER A 68 -27.52 7.32 4.55
C SER A 68 -26.44 7.24 5.63
N ASP A 69 -26.88 7.18 6.89
CA ASP A 69 -26.08 7.07 8.12
C ASP A 69 -26.20 5.68 8.78
N ASN A 70 -26.83 4.73 8.09
CA ASN A 70 -26.92 3.32 8.50
C ASN A 70 -26.40 2.36 7.43
N GLN A 71 -25.82 2.89 6.34
CA GLN A 71 -25.27 2.12 5.24
C GLN A 71 -23.77 2.28 5.19
N ASP A 72 -23.09 1.14 5.13
CA ASP A 72 -21.67 1.07 4.87
C ASP A 72 -21.33 1.61 3.48
N ILE A 73 -20.07 2.00 3.33
CA ILE A 73 -19.54 2.49 2.07
C ILE A 73 -18.61 1.40 1.54
N ALA A 74 -18.98 0.77 0.43
CA ALA A 74 -18.09 -0.16 -0.24
C ALA A 74 -16.92 0.62 -0.83
N VAL A 75 -15.70 0.10 -0.65
CA VAL A 75 -14.43 0.66 -1.15
C VAL A 75 -13.66 -0.45 -1.83
N TRP A 76 -13.18 -0.22 -3.06
CA TRP A 76 -12.43 -1.24 -3.80
C TRP A 76 -11.44 -0.63 -4.78
N LEU A 77 -10.42 -1.42 -5.12
CA LEU A 77 -9.49 -1.09 -6.19
C LEU A 77 -9.98 -1.66 -7.51
N ASP A 78 -9.73 -0.93 -8.60
CA ASP A 78 -9.94 -1.45 -9.95
C ASP A 78 -8.92 -2.54 -10.26
N LYS A 79 -9.37 -3.80 -10.32
CA LYS A 79 -8.49 -4.93 -10.60
C LYS A 79 -7.93 -4.89 -12.01
N GLU A 80 -8.74 -4.49 -12.99
CA GLU A 80 -8.34 -4.50 -14.40
C GLU A 80 -7.25 -3.44 -14.60
N ALA A 81 -7.50 -2.21 -14.14
CA ALA A 81 -6.52 -1.12 -14.23
C ALA A 81 -5.24 -1.41 -13.42
N LEU A 82 -5.34 -2.16 -12.32
CA LEU A 82 -4.18 -2.61 -11.54
C LEU A 82 -3.32 -3.59 -12.37
N THR A 83 -3.96 -4.61 -12.96
CA THR A 83 -3.26 -5.64 -13.74
C THR A 83 -2.68 -5.13 -15.04
N GLU A 84 -3.35 -4.20 -15.73
CA GLU A 84 -2.86 -3.57 -16.96
C GLU A 84 -1.50 -2.86 -16.75
N ARG A 85 -1.25 -2.35 -15.54
CA ARG A 85 -0.01 -1.68 -15.16
C ARG A 85 1.04 -2.60 -14.53
N GLY A 86 0.80 -3.91 -14.48
CA GLY A 86 1.73 -4.89 -13.92
C GLY A 86 1.65 -5.03 -12.40
N TRP A 87 0.53 -4.64 -11.77
CA TRP A 87 0.33 -4.74 -10.33
C TRP A 87 -0.73 -5.77 -9.97
N MET A 88 -0.63 -6.34 -8.77
CA MET A 88 -1.63 -7.24 -8.21
C MET A 88 -1.83 -7.02 -6.71
N LEU A 89 -2.97 -7.45 -6.19
CA LEU A 89 -3.23 -7.47 -4.74
C LEU A 89 -2.35 -8.53 -4.05
N ASP A 90 -1.84 -8.19 -2.87
CA ASP A 90 -1.06 -9.08 -2.03
C ASP A 90 -1.84 -9.43 -0.76
N GLY A 91 -2.55 -10.56 -0.78
CA GLY A 91 -3.28 -11.11 0.37
C GLY A 91 -4.47 -10.30 0.88
N THR A 92 -4.67 -9.06 0.43
CA THR A 92 -5.80 -8.21 0.81
C THR A 92 -7.02 -8.41 -0.09
N PRO A 93 -8.24 -8.34 0.45
CA PRO A 93 -9.45 -8.41 -0.35
C PRO A 93 -9.57 -7.18 -1.24
N ALA A 94 -10.01 -7.40 -2.48
CA ALA A 94 -10.14 -6.33 -3.47
C ALA A 94 -11.22 -5.30 -3.14
N SER A 95 -12.18 -5.68 -2.30
CA SER A 95 -13.26 -4.83 -1.83
C SER A 95 -13.42 -4.97 -0.32
N GLN A 96 -13.68 -3.85 0.35
CA GLN A 96 -13.89 -3.74 1.78
C GLN A 96 -15.03 -2.77 2.04
N ASN A 97 -15.73 -2.96 3.15
CA ASN A 97 -16.77 -2.04 3.58
C ASN A 97 -16.22 -1.13 4.68
N TYR A 98 -16.35 0.18 4.45
CA TYR A 98 -16.14 1.16 5.49
C TYR A 98 -17.40 1.24 6.34
N ALA A 99 -17.32 0.67 7.55
CA ALA A 99 -18.43 0.70 8.49
C ALA A 99 -18.76 2.14 8.88
N TYR A 100 -20.00 2.56 8.65
CA TYR A 100 -20.45 3.85 9.17
C TYR A 100 -20.75 3.68 10.66
N GLU A 101 -19.94 4.30 11.52
CA GLU A 101 -20.19 4.30 12.96
C GLU A 101 -20.68 5.66 13.44
N MET A 102 -21.91 5.69 13.95
CA MET A 102 -22.43 6.82 14.71
C MET A 102 -21.69 6.90 16.06
N ALA A 103 -20.87 7.93 16.27
CA ALA A 103 -20.42 8.25 17.61
C ALA A 103 -21.55 8.94 18.38
N HIS A 104 -21.73 8.56 19.65
CA HIS A 104 -22.68 9.20 20.56
C HIS A 104 -22.56 10.73 20.47
N LYS A 105 -23.69 11.41 20.21
CA LYS A 105 -23.81 12.85 19.90
C LYS A 105 -23.37 13.26 18.47
N ASN A 106 -23.98 12.65 17.45
CA ASN A 106 -23.99 13.09 16.03
C ASN A 106 -22.61 13.17 15.32
N GLY A 107 -21.58 12.52 15.85
CA GLY A 107 -20.24 12.55 15.26
C GLY A 107 -19.98 11.33 14.39
N PHE A 108 -19.56 11.51 13.13
CA PHE A 108 -18.91 10.42 12.39
C PHE A 108 -17.48 10.26 12.91
N ARG A 109 -17.11 9.05 13.36
CA ARG A 109 -15.76 8.76 13.86
C ARG A 109 -15.02 7.85 12.88
N CYS A 110 -13.92 8.36 12.35
CA CYS A 110 -12.94 7.56 11.65
C CYS A 110 -12.22 6.66 12.67
N LYS A 111 -12.46 5.35 12.67
CA LYS A 111 -11.78 4.39 13.56
C LYS A 111 -10.70 3.58 12.84
N SER A 112 -10.97 3.17 11.61
CA SER A 112 -10.06 2.37 10.80
C SER A 112 -10.05 2.85 9.35
N ALA A 113 -9.00 2.47 8.63
CA ALA A 113 -8.89 2.62 7.19
C ALA A 113 -9.30 1.32 6.49
N CYS A 114 -9.82 1.41 5.28
CA CYS A 114 -9.81 0.27 4.35
C CYS A 114 -8.37 0.10 3.85
N GLN A 115 -7.81 -1.10 3.97
CA GLN A 115 -6.38 -1.35 3.75
C GLN A 115 -6.15 -2.31 2.60
N PHE A 116 -5.39 -1.88 1.60
CA PHE A 116 -5.02 -2.71 0.47
C PHE A 116 -3.51 -2.84 0.43
N ALA A 117 -3.01 -4.01 0.04
CA ALA A 117 -1.60 -4.22 -0.22
C ALA A 117 -1.46 -4.64 -1.68
N VAL A 118 -0.55 -4.01 -2.39
CA VAL A 118 -0.29 -4.28 -3.80
C VAL A 118 1.19 -4.53 -4.01
N LYS A 119 1.52 -5.40 -4.96
CA LYS A 119 2.89 -5.69 -5.36
C LYS A 119 3.00 -5.82 -6.87
N PRO A 120 4.19 -5.64 -7.45
CA PRO A 120 4.43 -5.94 -8.84
C PRO A 120 4.18 -7.42 -9.15
N ILE A 121 3.68 -7.72 -10.34
CA ILE A 121 3.55 -9.09 -10.83
C ILE A 121 4.94 -9.57 -11.23
N ALA A 122 5.42 -10.66 -10.63
CA ALA A 122 6.81 -11.14 -10.79
C ALA A 122 7.21 -11.41 -12.25
N GLU A 123 6.26 -11.82 -13.10
CA GLU A 123 6.48 -12.08 -14.52
C GLU A 123 6.62 -10.83 -15.38
N SER A 124 6.36 -9.64 -14.81
CA SER A 124 6.28 -8.38 -15.54
C SER A 124 7.48 -7.46 -15.33
N SER A 125 8.63 -7.96 -14.85
CA SER A 125 9.82 -7.19 -14.45
C SER A 125 10.38 -6.19 -15.49
N THR A 126 9.97 -6.28 -16.76
CA THR A 126 10.32 -5.35 -17.84
C THR A 126 9.20 -4.38 -18.25
N ARG A 127 8.01 -4.46 -17.64
CA ARG A 127 6.79 -3.70 -18.01
C ARG A 127 5.97 -3.15 -16.83
N VAL A 128 6.42 -3.30 -15.58
CA VAL A 128 5.70 -2.70 -14.45
C VAL A 128 5.79 -1.17 -14.57
N GLU A 129 4.64 -0.52 -14.72
CA GLU A 129 4.56 0.93 -14.72
C GLU A 129 4.57 1.46 -13.28
N ASP A 130 4.86 2.76 -13.11
CA ASP A 130 4.70 3.44 -11.83
C ASP A 130 3.28 3.22 -11.27
N PHE A 131 3.19 2.98 -9.97
CA PHE A 131 1.91 2.64 -9.35
C PHE A 131 0.90 3.78 -9.48
N SER A 132 -0.22 3.49 -10.13
CA SER A 132 -1.40 4.35 -10.18
C SER A 132 -2.64 3.49 -10.32
N CYS A 133 -3.61 3.67 -9.43
CA CYS A 133 -4.83 2.88 -9.46
C CYS A 133 -6.06 3.72 -9.07
N PRO A 134 -7.18 3.61 -9.80
CA PRO A 134 -8.47 4.10 -9.34
C PRO A 134 -8.92 3.32 -8.10
N LEU A 135 -9.27 4.05 -7.04
CA LEU A 135 -9.94 3.53 -5.87
C LEU A 135 -11.37 4.05 -5.86
N TYR A 136 -12.32 3.12 -6.00
CA TYR A 136 -13.74 3.39 -6.05
C TYR A 136 -14.37 3.35 -4.67
N PHE A 137 -15.43 4.13 -4.49
CA PHE A 137 -16.27 4.08 -3.31
C PHE A 137 -17.74 4.35 -3.65
N GLN A 138 -18.64 3.68 -2.94
CA GLN A 138 -20.09 3.74 -3.20
C GLN A 138 -20.91 3.36 -1.96
N GLN A 139 -22.01 4.08 -1.71
CA GLN A 139 -23.10 3.58 -0.84
C GLN A 139 -24.10 2.78 -1.68
N ASN A 140 -24.62 1.68 -1.14
CA ASN A 140 -25.53 0.80 -1.87
C ASN A 140 -26.72 1.58 -2.46
N GLY A 141 -26.98 1.41 -3.76
CA GLY A 141 -28.06 2.11 -4.48
C GLY A 141 -27.75 3.57 -4.87
N HIS A 142 -26.53 4.08 -4.64
CA HIS A 142 -26.12 5.44 -5.00
C HIS A 142 -25.01 5.47 -6.06
N THR A 143 -24.68 6.66 -6.55
CA THR A 143 -23.65 6.85 -7.58
C THR A 143 -22.27 6.40 -7.09
N LYS A 144 -21.58 5.60 -7.91
CA LYS A 144 -20.17 5.28 -7.75
C LYS A 144 -19.30 6.52 -8.02
N ASP A 145 -18.30 6.74 -7.20
CA ASP A 145 -17.28 7.79 -7.38
C ASP A 145 -15.87 7.20 -7.12
N PHE A 146 -14.81 7.95 -7.41
CA PHE A 146 -13.44 7.46 -7.31
C PHE A 146 -12.40 8.54 -7.00
N ILE A 147 -11.27 8.09 -6.45
CA ILE A 147 -10.02 8.84 -6.35
C ILE A 147 -8.91 8.09 -7.06
N TYR A 148 -7.93 8.82 -7.61
CA TYR A 148 -6.70 8.20 -8.07
C TYR A 148 -5.69 8.13 -6.94
N VAL A 149 -5.14 6.93 -6.70
CA VAL A 149 -4.03 6.72 -5.78
C VAL A 149 -2.77 6.62 -6.62
N ASN A 150 -1.95 7.67 -6.58
CA ASN A 150 -0.65 7.73 -7.22
C ASN A 150 0.34 8.31 -6.20
N PRO A 151 1.17 7.49 -5.54
CA PRO A 151 2.18 7.94 -4.61
C PRO A 151 3.28 8.78 -5.29
N GLY A 152 3.42 8.70 -6.61
CA GLY A 152 4.52 9.32 -7.35
C GLY A 152 5.89 8.73 -6.96
N ILE A 153 5.90 7.48 -6.50
CA ILE A 153 7.11 6.80 -6.05
C ILE A 153 7.47 5.77 -7.11
N ALA A 154 8.66 5.93 -7.70
CA ALA A 154 9.23 4.98 -8.63
C ALA A 154 9.53 3.64 -7.93
N LEU A 155 9.46 2.56 -8.69
CA LEU A 155 9.89 1.24 -8.24
C LEU A 155 11.35 1.27 -7.79
N LEU A 156 11.65 0.54 -6.72
CA LEU A 156 13.03 0.33 -6.31
C LEU A 156 13.65 -0.72 -7.24
N PRO A 157 14.89 -0.48 -7.74
CA PRO A 157 15.59 -1.46 -8.54
C PRO A 157 15.75 -2.76 -7.76
N PRO A 158 15.74 -3.93 -8.43
CA PRO A 158 15.96 -5.21 -7.76
C PRO A 158 17.27 -5.15 -6.95
N GLN A 159 17.20 -5.51 -5.66
CA GLN A 159 18.39 -5.66 -4.84
C GLN A 159 19.18 -6.84 -5.39
N THR A 160 20.28 -6.58 -6.12
CA THR A 160 21.26 -7.61 -6.42
C THR A 160 21.95 -7.97 -5.12
N THR A 161 21.74 -9.18 -4.63
CA THR A 161 22.63 -9.78 -3.63
C THR A 161 24.02 -9.85 -4.26
N SER A 162 24.86 -8.87 -3.96
CA SER A 162 26.28 -8.92 -4.30
C SER A 162 26.86 -10.09 -3.50
N GLU A 163 27.19 -11.17 -4.19
CA GLU A 163 28.10 -12.16 -3.65
C GLU A 163 29.43 -11.46 -3.34
N ASP A 164 29.89 -11.66 -2.11
CA ASP A 164 31.11 -11.10 -1.56
C ASP A 164 32.31 -11.66 -2.34
N ASN A 165 32.96 -10.78 -3.12
CA ASN A 165 34.21 -11.09 -3.81
C ASN A 165 35.33 -11.18 -2.77
N GLY A 166 35.64 -12.41 -2.35
CA GLY A 166 36.90 -12.75 -1.71
C GLY A 166 38.05 -12.65 -2.72
N GLU A 167 38.67 -11.48 -2.76
CA GLU A 167 39.90 -11.19 -3.49
C GLU A 167 41.12 -11.85 -2.82
N SER A 168 41.90 -12.66 -3.56
CA SER A 168 43.36 -12.55 -3.54
C SER A 168 43.98 -13.33 -4.70
N SER A 169 44.50 -12.56 -5.65
CA SER A 169 45.49 -12.96 -6.63
C SER A 169 46.84 -13.19 -5.95
N ASN A 170 47.59 -14.20 -6.42
CA ASN A 170 49.03 -14.10 -6.68
C ASN A 170 49.52 -15.36 -7.42
N GLY A 171 49.91 -15.18 -8.67
CA GLY A 171 50.71 -16.14 -9.41
C GLY A 171 52.21 -15.85 -9.24
N ALA A 172 53.00 -16.89 -8.98
CA ALA A 172 54.44 -16.90 -9.22
C ALA A 172 54.90 -18.33 -9.52
N GLN A 173 55.59 -18.49 -10.65
CA GLN A 173 56.18 -19.74 -11.13
C GLN A 173 57.35 -20.22 -10.25
N GLY A 174 57.56 -21.53 -10.16
CA GLY A 174 58.74 -22.14 -9.56
C GLY A 174 58.85 -23.62 -9.94
N HIS A 175 59.95 -23.98 -10.60
CA HIS A 175 60.26 -25.26 -11.22
C HIS A 175 60.51 -26.45 -10.27
N HIS A 176 60.48 -27.65 -10.87
CA HIS A 176 61.27 -28.86 -10.54
C HIS A 176 60.90 -29.62 -9.24
N LEU A 177 60.96 -30.95 -9.06
CA LEU A 177 61.31 -32.15 -9.85
C LEU A 177 61.17 -33.33 -8.85
N PHE A 178 60.72 -34.53 -9.30
CA PHE A 178 60.80 -35.85 -8.60
C PHE A 178 60.03 -35.99 -7.26
N ASP A 179 59.55 -37.13 -6.76
CA ASP A 179 59.62 -38.54 -7.15
C ASP A 179 58.53 -39.32 -6.38
N GLN A 180 58.15 -40.47 -6.94
CA GLN A 180 57.72 -41.72 -6.28
C GLN A 180 56.49 -41.78 -5.34
N ALA A 181 55.53 -42.61 -5.79
CA ALA A 181 54.73 -43.47 -4.90
C ALA A 181 55.64 -44.49 -4.17
N PRO A 182 55.19 -45.04 -3.03
CA PRO A 182 54.68 -46.40 -3.14
C PRO A 182 53.41 -46.66 -2.33
N GLN A 183 52.68 -47.66 -2.82
CA GLN A 183 51.62 -48.38 -2.12
C GLN A 183 52.15 -48.99 -0.82
N THR A 184 51.34 -49.02 0.24
CA THR A 184 51.37 -50.15 1.19
C THR A 184 50.00 -50.34 1.83
N VAL A 185 49.54 -51.59 1.75
CA VAL A 185 48.36 -52.18 2.36
C VAL A 185 48.69 -52.62 3.80
N ILE A 186 47.66 -53.02 4.56
CA ILE A 186 47.64 -53.91 5.75
C ILE A 186 47.54 -53.11 7.08
N CYS A 187 46.60 -53.34 8.02
CA CYS A 187 45.66 -54.44 8.32
C CYS A 187 44.20 -53.97 8.37
#